data_AF-A7RK00-F1
#
_entry.id   AF-A7RK00-F1
#
_cell.length_a   1.000
_cell.length_b   1.000
_cell.length_c   1.000
_cell.angle_alpha   90.00
_cell.angle_beta   90.00
_cell.angle_gamma   90.00
#
_symmetry.space_group_name_H-M   'P 1'
#
loop_
_entity.id
_entity.type
_entity.pdbx_description
1 polymer ?
#
loop_
_entity_poly.entity_id
_entity_poly.type
_entity_poly.pdbx_seq_one_letter_code
_entity_poly.pdbx_strand_id
1 'polypeptide(L)'
;SEKIKLKDVQVLTLKANQMTNGRRSAPVPQLKCVGGSAGCSAFRPQVVQCYNRGSDGYDVQWECKADMESQYRFGEIAVSCEGYSHPDDPYILKGS
;
A
#
# COMPACT_ATOMS: atom_id res chain seq x y z
N SER A 1 -12.78 -15.27 6.36
CA SER A 1 -12.04 -14.16 5.75
C SER A 1 -13.02 -13.16 5.17
N GLU A 2 -12.72 -11.87 5.26
CA GLU A 2 -13.59 -10.78 4.79
C GLU A 2 -13.05 -10.25 3.45
N LYS A 3 -13.95 -9.93 2.52
CA LYS A 3 -13.61 -9.38 1.19
C LYS A 3 -14.17 -7.99 1.02
N ILE A 4 -13.45 -7.11 0.35
CA ILE A 4 -13.83 -5.71 0.12
C ILE A 4 -13.53 -5.39 -1.35
N LYS A 5 -14.38 -4.61 -2.04
CA LYS A 5 -14.04 -4.13 -3.39
C LYS A 5 -12.90 -3.12 -3.29
N LEU A 6 -11.83 -3.32 -4.07
CA LEU A 6 -10.65 -2.45 -4.02
C LEU A 6 -11.01 -0.97 -4.23
N LYS A 7 -11.88 -0.69 -5.20
CA LYS A 7 -12.34 0.68 -5.51
C LYS A 7 -13.12 1.37 -4.39
N ASP A 8 -13.71 0.60 -3.47
CA ASP A 8 -14.49 1.15 -2.35
C ASP A 8 -13.61 1.42 -1.12
N VAL A 9 -12.32 1.02 -1.15
CA VAL A 9 -11.37 1.33 -0.08
C VAL A 9 -11.00 2.81 -0.16
N GLN A 10 -11.31 3.56 0.90
CA GLN A 10 -11.09 5.02 0.91
C GLN A 10 -9.69 5.39 1.38
N VAL A 11 -9.21 4.73 2.43
CA VAL A 11 -7.94 5.05 3.09
C VAL A 11 -7.24 3.77 3.53
N LEU A 12 -5.93 3.74 3.36
CA LEU A 12 -5.03 2.76 3.94
C LEU A 12 -4.17 3.45 5.00
N THR A 13 -4.01 2.82 6.15
CA THR A 13 -2.98 3.20 7.14
C THR A 13 -2.00 2.05 7.27
N LEU A 14 -0.83 2.23 6.67
CA LEU A 14 0.24 1.24 6.60
C LEU A 14 1.27 1.56 7.66
N LYS A 15 1.74 0.54 8.38
CA LYS A 15 2.66 0.71 9.51
C LYS A 15 3.94 -0.08 9.28
N ALA A 16 5.07 0.52 9.68
CA ALA A 16 6.33 -0.17 9.74
C ALA A 16 6.25 -1.33 10.75
N ASN A 17 7.00 -2.39 10.49
CA ASN A 17 7.05 -3.60 11.33
C ASN A 17 5.69 -4.31 11.50
N GLN A 18 4.72 -4.05 10.62
CA GLN A 18 3.47 -4.79 10.53
C GLN A 18 3.45 -5.60 9.24
N MET A 19 2.80 -6.76 9.30
CA MET A 19 2.59 -7.64 8.15
C MET A 19 1.17 -7.46 7.61
N THR A 20 0.98 -7.73 6.33
CA THR A 20 -0.33 -7.87 5.69
C THR A 20 -0.98 -9.18 6.11
N ASN A 21 -2.30 -9.27 5.96
CA ASN A 21 -2.96 -10.56 5.95
C ASN A 21 -2.62 -11.29 4.65
N GLY A 22 -2.47 -12.60 4.71
CA GLY A 22 -2.25 -13.45 3.54
C GLY A 22 -3.19 -14.65 3.56
N ARG A 23 -3.79 -14.98 2.41
CA ARG A 23 -4.64 -16.18 2.26
C ARG A 23 -4.11 -17.09 1.18
N ARG A 24 -3.91 -16.56 -0.03
CA ARG A 24 -3.37 -17.28 -1.20
C ARG A 24 -1.85 -17.10 -1.29
N SER A 25 -1.35 -15.96 -0.80
CA SER A 25 0.07 -15.65 -0.68
C SER A 25 0.50 -15.58 0.80
N ALA A 26 1.79 -15.75 1.04
CA ALA A 26 2.37 -15.50 2.36
C ALA A 26 2.27 -13.99 2.70
N PRO A 27 1.99 -13.64 3.97
CA PRO A 27 2.07 -12.27 4.46
C PRO A 27 3.38 -11.56 4.07
N VAL A 28 3.28 -10.28 3.73
CA VAL A 28 4.43 -9.41 3.43
C VAL A 28 4.42 -8.16 4.33
N PRO A 29 5.52 -7.42 4.49
CA PRO A 29 5.49 -6.16 5.24
C PRO A 29 4.54 -5.15 4.61
N GLN A 30 3.76 -4.44 5.42
CA GLN A 30 2.85 -3.38 4.95
C GLN A 30 3.58 -2.20 4.28
N LEU A 31 4.84 -1.96 4.69
CA LEU A 31 5.71 -0.95 4.12
C LEU A 31 7.04 -1.57 3.71
N LYS A 32 7.45 -1.32 2.47
CA LYS A 32 8.75 -1.76 1.95
C LYS A 32 9.40 -0.65 1.13
N CYS A 33 10.59 -0.24 1.53
CA CYS A 33 11.45 0.60 0.69
C CYS A 33 12.18 -0.28 -0.33
N VAL A 34 12.11 0.10 -1.60
CA VAL A 34 12.67 -0.66 -2.73
C VAL A 34 13.79 0.06 -3.46
N GLY A 35 14.06 1.33 -3.14
CA GLY A 35 15.10 2.13 -3.78
C GLY A 35 14.91 3.63 -3.54
N GLY A 36 15.55 4.44 -4.38
CA GLY A 36 15.53 5.91 -4.32
C GLY A 36 16.92 6.52 -4.16
N SER A 37 17.10 7.77 -4.58
CA SER A 37 18.40 8.46 -4.58
C SER A 37 18.98 8.66 -3.17
N ALA A 38 18.14 8.82 -2.16
CA ALA A 38 18.55 8.89 -0.75
C ALA A 38 18.91 7.52 -0.15
N GLY A 39 18.54 6.42 -0.81
CA GLY A 39 18.69 5.07 -0.29
C GLY A 39 17.72 4.73 0.86
N CYS A 40 17.48 3.44 1.08
CA CYS A 40 16.51 2.98 2.07
C CYS A 40 16.99 3.03 3.52
N SER A 41 18.25 3.34 3.80
CA SER A 41 18.79 3.48 5.16
C SER A 41 18.72 4.90 5.70
N ALA A 42 18.57 5.91 4.84
CA ALA A 42 18.57 7.32 5.23
C ALA A 42 17.35 7.68 6.07
N PHE A 43 16.16 7.27 5.64
CA PHE A 43 14.91 7.52 6.35
C PHE A 43 13.86 6.46 5.98
N ARG A 44 13.05 6.04 6.98
CA ARG A 44 11.90 5.15 6.78
C ARG A 44 10.72 5.64 7.61
N PRO A 45 9.59 6.01 6.97
CA PRO A 45 8.41 6.44 7.72
C PRO A 45 7.84 5.28 8.54
N GLN A 46 7.43 5.55 9.77
CA GLN A 46 6.80 4.55 10.64
C GLN A 46 5.34 4.31 10.27
N VAL A 47 4.67 5.32 9.73
CA VAL A 47 3.27 5.27 9.30
C VAL A 47 3.14 6.00 7.97
N VAL A 48 2.44 5.40 7.02
CA VAL A 48 2.05 6.03 5.75
C VAL A 48 0.54 5.92 5.62
N GLN A 49 -0.11 7.03 5.31
CA GLN A 49 -1.52 7.05 4.96
C GLN A 49 -1.69 7.24 3.46
N CYS A 50 -2.39 6.31 2.81
CA CYS A 50 -2.72 6.39 1.40
C CYS A 50 -4.22 6.64 1.23
N TYR A 51 -4.54 7.57 0.35
CA TYR A 51 -5.89 8.03 0.07
C TYR A 51 -6.25 7.63 -1.35
N ASN A 52 -7.40 6.98 -1.50
CA ASN A 52 -7.95 6.69 -2.82
C ASN A 52 -8.44 7.99 -3.45
N ARG A 53 -7.84 8.39 -4.58
CA ARG A 53 -8.17 9.59 -5.35
C ARG A 53 -9.04 9.31 -6.58
N GLY A 54 -9.61 8.10 -6.65
CA GLY A 54 -10.44 7.63 -7.74
C GLY A 54 -9.73 6.53 -8.54
N SER A 55 -10.23 6.30 -9.75
CA SER A 55 -9.65 5.35 -10.70
C SER A 55 -9.53 6.02 -12.06
N ASP A 56 -8.49 5.64 -12.81
CA ASP A 56 -8.29 6.03 -14.20
C ASP A 56 -9.04 5.11 -15.20
N GLY A 57 -9.84 4.17 -14.69
CA GLY A 57 -10.54 3.15 -15.47
C GLY A 57 -9.84 1.79 -15.49
N TYR A 58 -8.59 1.71 -15.04
CA TYR A 58 -7.81 0.47 -14.92
C TYR A 58 -7.50 0.18 -13.45
N ASP A 59 -6.90 1.15 -12.76
CA ASP A 59 -6.41 0.99 -11.39
C ASP A 59 -6.89 2.11 -10.46
N VAL A 60 -6.82 1.85 -9.16
CA VAL A 60 -7.06 2.88 -8.14
C VAL A 60 -5.84 3.79 -8.04
N GLN A 61 -6.08 5.10 -8.06
CA GLN A 61 -5.06 6.12 -7.96
C GLN A 61 -4.84 6.48 -6.49
N TRP A 62 -3.71 6.04 -5.92
CA TRP A 62 -3.38 6.27 -4.52
C TRP A 62 -2.49 7.50 -4.33
N GLU A 63 -2.90 8.42 -3.46
CA GLU A 63 -2.02 9.46 -2.94
C GLU A 63 -1.54 9.07 -1.55
N CYS A 64 -0.24 8.82 -1.37
CA CYS A 64 0.35 8.45 -0.09
C CYS A 64 1.11 9.60 0.57
N LYS A 65 0.90 9.77 1.88
CA LYS A 65 1.51 10.81 2.71
C LYS A 65 2.12 10.21 3.97
N ALA A 66 3.21 10.81 4.40
CA ALA A 66 3.88 10.51 5.66
C ALA A 66 4.53 11.79 6.19
N ASP A 67 4.77 11.83 7.49
CA ASP A 67 5.58 12.89 8.09
C ASP A 67 7.06 12.62 7.80
N MET A 68 7.69 13.55 7.08
CA MET A 68 9.05 13.43 6.57
C MET A 68 9.72 14.80 6.57
N GLU A 69 11.01 14.85 6.85
CA GLU A 69 11.80 16.07 6.70
C GLU A 69 11.77 16.56 5.25
N SER A 70 11.85 17.87 5.04
CA SER A 70 11.69 18.51 3.72
C SER A 70 12.71 18.08 2.67
N GLN A 71 13.83 17.47 3.08
CA GLN A 71 14.84 16.90 2.19
C GLN A 71 14.41 15.57 1.56
N TYR A 72 13.37 14.91 2.10
CA TYR A 72 12.86 13.64 1.63
C TYR A 72 11.49 13.79 0.99
N ARG A 73 11.25 12.96 -0.02
CA ARG A 73 9.94 12.77 -0.64
C ARG A 73 9.83 11.34 -1.14
N PHE A 74 8.60 10.89 -1.35
CA PHE A 74 8.40 9.68 -2.13
C PHE A 74 8.78 9.92 -3.58
N GLY A 75 9.45 8.92 -4.18
CA GLY A 75 9.61 8.82 -5.63
C GLY A 75 8.38 8.13 -6.21
N GLU A 76 8.61 7.13 -7.05
CA GLU A 76 7.55 6.23 -7.49
C GLU A 76 7.03 5.41 -6.29
N ILE A 77 5.70 5.24 -6.25
CA ILE A 77 5.01 4.44 -5.23
C ILE A 77 4.12 3.42 -5.93
N ALA A 78 4.00 2.24 -5.32
CA ALA A 78 3.08 1.21 -5.75
C ALA A 78 2.30 0.69 -4.54
N VAL A 79 0.99 0.57 -4.69
CA VAL A 79 0.10 -0.06 -3.71
C VAL A 79 -0.46 -1.31 -4.35
N SER A 80 -0.41 -2.43 -3.63
CA SER A 80 -0.92 -3.72 -4.10
C SER A 80 -1.60 -4.42 -2.94
N CYS A 81 -2.70 -5.11 -3.25
CA CYS A 81 -3.49 -5.88 -2.30
C CYS A 81 -3.72 -7.28 -2.86
N GLU A 82 -3.83 -8.28 -2.00
CA GLU A 82 -4.14 -9.65 -2.44
C GLU A 82 -5.60 -9.74 -2.91
N GLY A 83 -5.81 -10.05 -4.20
CA GLY A 83 -7.13 -10.39 -4.75
C GLY A 83 -7.76 -11.57 -4.00
N TYR A 84 -9.07 -11.54 -3.77
CA TYR A 84 -9.73 -12.44 -2.82
C TYR A 84 -9.79 -13.89 -3.33
N SER A 85 -10.09 -14.07 -4.62
CA SER A 85 -10.24 -15.38 -5.28
C SER A 85 -9.12 -15.68 -6.27
N HIS A 86 -8.73 -14.68 -7.08
CA HIS A 86 -7.64 -14.73 -8.07
C HIS A 86 -6.92 -13.36 -8.13
N PRO A 87 -5.75 -13.22 -8.82
CA PRO A 87 -4.98 -11.98 -8.83
C PRO A 87 -5.75 -10.74 -9.32
N ASP A 88 -6.53 -10.87 -10.39
CA ASP A 88 -7.31 -9.75 -10.97
C ASP A 88 -8.74 -9.62 -10.41
N ASP A 89 -9.00 -10.16 -9.21
CA ASP A 89 -10.32 -10.09 -8.58
C ASP A 89 -10.60 -8.65 -8.12
N PRO A 90 -11.71 -8.01 -8.54
CA PRO A 90 -12.04 -6.66 -8.07
C PRO A 90 -12.28 -6.59 -6.56
N TYR A 91 -12.49 -7.74 -5.91
CA TYR A 91 -12.48 -7.88 -4.46
C TYR A 91 -11.11 -8.32 -3.98
N ILE A 92 -10.65 -7.69 -2.90
CA ILE A 92 -9.40 -8.00 -2.21
C ILE A 92 -9.68 -8.59 -0.82
N LEU A 93 -8.68 -9.28 -0.27
CA LEU A 93 -8.68 -9.72 1.13
C LEU A 93 -8.55 -8.50 2.05
N LYS A 94 -9.41 -8.41 3.08
CA LYS A 94 -9.27 -7.34 4.07
C LYS A 94 -7.94 -7.44 4.81
N GLY A 95 -7.18 -6.34 4.78
CA GLY A 95 -5.89 -6.21 5.45
C GLY A 95 -4.71 -6.81 4.68
N SER A 96 -4.91 -7.24 3.43
CA SER A 96 -3.81 -7.65 2.54
C SER A 96 -3.08 -6.48 1.90
#